data_AF-A0A417LC96-F1
#
_entry.id   AF-A0A417LC96-F1
#
_cell.length_a   1.000
_cell.length_b   1.000
_cell.length_c   1.000
_cell.angle_alpha   90.00
_cell.angle_beta   90.00
_cell.angle_gamma   90.00
#
_symmetry.space_group_name_H-M   'P 1'
#
loop_
_entity.id
_entity.type
_entity.pdbx_description
1 polymer ?
#
loop_
_entity_poly.entity_id
_entity_poly.type
_entity_poly.pdbx_seq_one_letter_code
_entity_poly.pdbx_strand_id
1 'polypeptide(L)'
;MRRLKRISFFLYSCLLFAVGFYGHYKIEQWFYPGRQTIISQNEIPFSQMQSATQAVSVPDRLRADTKLVVKNTDQVSRRQTEEIKSLPLRLIGCSRKEVEDEIRHYQDAPPLTELQQGLLRMELVSFSPQQIVVSKTYRKLQQAETFFLQIEENRVIVYEEDSRVLYLQTAIDARTLPSGVRRQILNGWHGVSKAELEKFLVSQTET
;
A
#
# COMPACT_ATOMS: atom_id res chain seq x y z
N MET A 1 -41.91 -41.59 -3.29
CA MET A 1 -40.50 -41.23 -3.64
C MET A 1 -40.23 -39.73 -3.84
N ARG A 2 -41.21 -38.85 -4.17
CA ARG A 2 -40.93 -37.41 -4.40
C ARG A 2 -40.61 -36.58 -3.13
N ARG A 3 -41.13 -36.97 -1.96
CA ARG A 3 -40.90 -36.27 -0.67
C ARG A 3 -39.50 -36.52 -0.08
N LEU A 4 -38.97 -37.75 -0.22
CA LEU A 4 -37.61 -38.09 0.24
C LEU A 4 -36.51 -37.31 -0.52
N LYS A 5 -36.67 -37.11 -1.82
CA LYS A 5 -35.72 -36.31 -2.62
C LYS A 5 -35.68 -34.84 -2.17
N ARG A 6 -36.82 -34.28 -1.73
CA ARG A 6 -36.89 -32.91 -1.20
C ARG A 6 -36.21 -32.76 0.17
N ILE A 7 -36.34 -33.79 1.02
CA ILE A 7 -35.68 -33.83 2.33
C ILE A 7 -34.16 -33.98 2.17
N SER A 8 -33.73 -34.83 1.24
CA SER A 8 -32.30 -34.97 0.92
C SER A 8 -31.69 -33.67 0.39
N PHE A 9 -32.40 -32.92 -0.46
CA PHE A 9 -31.94 -31.63 -0.96
C PHE A 9 -31.81 -30.59 0.17
N PHE A 10 -32.75 -30.58 1.11
CA PHE A 10 -32.69 -29.69 2.28
C PHE A 10 -31.49 -30.00 3.17
N LEU A 11 -31.22 -31.28 3.44
CA LEU A 11 -30.06 -31.71 4.22
C LEU A 11 -28.72 -31.34 3.55
N TYR A 12 -28.63 -31.45 2.22
CA TYR A 12 -27.45 -31.02 1.46
C TYR A 12 -27.23 -29.51 1.56
N SER A 13 -28.29 -28.72 1.52
CA SER A 13 -28.22 -27.26 1.70
C SER A 13 -27.77 -26.87 3.11
N CYS A 14 -28.26 -27.55 4.15
CA CYS A 14 -27.78 -27.33 5.53
C CYS A 14 -26.30 -27.69 5.69
N LEU A 15 -25.85 -28.76 5.03
CA LEU A 15 -24.46 -29.19 5.08
C LEU A 15 -23.53 -28.19 4.39
N LEU A 16 -23.89 -27.69 3.20
CA LEU A 16 -23.15 -26.62 2.52
C LEU A 16 -23.09 -25.33 3.35
N PHE A 17 -24.20 -24.96 3.99
CA PHE A 17 -24.25 -23.79 4.86
C PHE A 17 -23.32 -23.94 6.08
N ALA A 18 -23.32 -25.11 6.72
CA ALA A 18 -22.43 -25.38 7.85
C ALA A 18 -20.95 -25.33 7.46
N VAL A 19 -20.59 -25.89 6.30
CA VAL A 19 -19.22 -25.83 5.77
C VAL A 19 -18.83 -24.40 5.42
N GLY A 20 -19.72 -23.63 4.80
CA GLY A 20 -19.50 -22.22 4.50
C GLY A 20 -19.30 -21.37 5.76
N PHE A 21 -20.11 -21.59 6.79
CA PHE A 21 -20.00 -20.91 8.08
C PHE A 21 -18.69 -21.26 8.80
N TYR A 22 -18.28 -22.53 8.76
CA TYR A 22 -17.00 -22.98 9.31
C TYR A 22 -15.82 -22.35 8.55
N GLY A 23 -15.88 -22.32 7.22
CA GLY A 23 -14.89 -21.67 6.37
C GLY A 23 -14.78 -20.18 6.66
N HIS A 24 -15.92 -19.48 6.78
CA HIS A 24 -15.96 -18.07 7.16
C HIS A 24 -15.30 -17.82 8.52
N TYR A 25 -15.63 -18.62 9.53
CA TYR A 25 -15.03 -18.51 10.86
C TYR A 25 -13.50 -18.71 10.83
N LYS A 26 -13.00 -19.66 10.04
CA LYS A 26 -11.56 -19.88 9.86
C LYS A 26 -10.87 -18.76 9.07
N ILE A 27 -11.53 -18.23 8.04
CA ILE A 27 -11.03 -17.10 7.25
C ILE A 27 -10.92 -15.85 8.12
N GLU A 28 -11.92 -15.56 8.97
CA GLU A 28 -11.84 -14.43 9.90
C GLU A 28 -10.65 -14.57 10.87
N GLN A 29 -10.35 -15.78 11.35
CA GLN A 29 -9.19 -16.02 12.22
C GLN A 29 -7.84 -15.87 11.49
N TRP A 30 -7.78 -16.18 10.19
CA TRP A 30 -6.56 -16.10 9.38
C TRP A 30 -6.30 -14.69 8.84
N PHE A 31 -7.34 -14.00 8.36
CA PHE A 31 -7.25 -12.63 7.84
C PHE A 31 -7.23 -11.57 8.96
N TYR A 32 -7.84 -11.85 10.11
CA TYR A 32 -7.93 -10.92 11.26
C TYR A 32 -7.57 -11.60 12.60
N PRO A 33 -6.32 -12.06 12.78
CA PRO A 33 -5.86 -12.63 14.05
C PRO A 33 -5.93 -11.57 15.18
N GLY A 34 -6.66 -11.88 16.26
CA GLY A 34 -6.76 -11.02 17.46
C GLY A 34 -8.13 -10.38 17.75
N ARG A 35 -9.15 -10.56 16.88
CA ARG A 35 -10.49 -9.96 17.07
C ARG A 35 -11.29 -10.56 18.25
N GLN A 36 -11.06 -11.82 18.61
CA GLN A 36 -11.85 -12.53 19.64
C GLN A 36 -11.39 -12.25 21.07
N THR A 37 -10.11 -11.92 21.27
CA THR A 37 -9.57 -11.54 22.60
C THR A 37 -10.12 -10.21 23.10
N ILE A 38 -10.43 -9.29 22.18
CA ILE A 38 -11.02 -7.98 22.50
C ILE A 38 -12.45 -8.11 23.06
N ILE A 39 -13.22 -9.10 22.61
CA ILE A 39 -14.63 -9.27 23.01
C ILE A 39 -14.75 -9.98 24.37
N SER A 40 -13.87 -10.95 24.66
CA SER A 40 -13.93 -11.71 25.93
C SER A 40 -13.40 -10.93 27.15
N GLN A 41 -12.58 -9.89 26.94
CA GLN A 41 -11.96 -9.16 28.05
C GLN A 41 -12.83 -8.01 28.60
N ASN A 42 -14.00 -7.75 28.00
CA ASN A 42 -14.81 -6.56 28.31
C ASN A 42 -15.98 -6.80 29.27
N GLU A 43 -16.11 -8.00 29.86
CA GLU A 43 -17.04 -8.24 30.97
C GLU A 43 -16.35 -7.94 32.31
N ILE A 44 -16.28 -6.65 32.68
CA ILE A 44 -15.85 -6.24 34.02
C ILE A 44 -17.04 -6.42 34.99
N PRO A 45 -16.93 -7.20 36.08
CA PRO A 45 -17.97 -7.31 37.10
C PRO A 45 -18.26 -5.96 37.78
N PHE A 46 -19.54 -5.58 37.82
CA PHE A 46 -20.07 -4.33 38.36
C PHE A 46 -19.86 -4.12 39.89
N SER A 47 -19.25 -5.08 40.59
CA SER A 47 -19.20 -5.12 42.06
C SER A 47 -18.08 -4.30 42.72
N GLN A 48 -17.28 -3.53 41.98
CA GLN A 48 -16.18 -2.72 42.55
C GLN A 48 -16.37 -1.19 42.45
N MET A 49 -17.57 -0.71 42.13
CA MET A 49 -17.81 0.72 41.92
C MET A 49 -18.08 1.54 43.20
N GLN A 50 -17.66 1.06 44.37
CA GLN A 50 -17.72 1.85 45.61
C GLN A 50 -16.39 1.81 46.35
N SER A 51 -15.65 2.92 46.21
CA SER A 51 -14.55 3.43 47.04
C SER A 51 -13.21 3.52 46.30
N ALA A 52 -12.99 4.67 45.66
CA ALA A 52 -11.79 5.49 45.83
C ALA A 52 -11.80 6.62 44.79
N THR A 53 -11.88 7.85 45.27
CA THR A 53 -11.54 9.07 44.54
C THR A 53 -10.04 9.06 44.25
N GLN A 54 -9.64 8.36 43.20
CA GLN A 54 -8.38 8.62 42.50
C GLN A 54 -8.78 9.05 41.10
N ALA A 55 -8.24 10.18 40.64
CA ALA A 55 -8.40 10.62 39.27
C ALA A 55 -7.73 9.58 38.35
N VAL A 56 -8.50 8.55 38.00
CA VAL A 56 -8.17 7.63 36.91
C VAL A 56 -8.15 8.50 35.68
N SER A 57 -6.95 8.84 35.21
CA SER A 57 -6.74 9.42 33.89
C SER A 57 -7.42 8.47 32.90
N VAL A 58 -8.60 8.86 32.42
CA VAL A 58 -9.28 8.12 31.36
C VAL A 58 -8.28 8.10 30.20
N PRO A 59 -7.85 6.93 29.72
CA PRO A 59 -6.84 6.89 28.67
C PRO A 59 -7.36 7.69 27.46
N ASP A 60 -6.53 8.59 26.95
CA ASP A 60 -6.88 9.40 25.79
C ASP A 60 -7.23 8.46 24.63
N ARG A 61 -8.50 8.53 24.21
CA ARG A 61 -9.06 7.77 23.10
C ARG A 61 -9.51 8.72 22.01
N LEU A 62 -9.38 8.27 20.78
CA LEU A 62 -9.83 9.05 19.62
C LEU A 62 -11.35 9.15 19.58
N ARG A 63 -11.84 10.26 19.06
CA ARG A 63 -13.25 10.61 18.95
C ARG A 63 -13.59 10.84 17.48
N ALA A 64 -14.88 10.97 17.18
CA ALA A 64 -15.35 11.23 15.82
C ALA A 64 -14.92 12.61 15.30
N ASP A 65 -14.66 13.57 16.20
CA ASP A 65 -14.21 14.93 15.91
C ASP A 65 -12.68 15.09 15.89
N THR A 66 -11.93 14.02 16.20
CA THR A 66 -10.47 14.04 16.11
C THR A 66 -10.05 14.31 14.66
N LYS A 67 -9.12 15.25 14.47
CA LYS A 67 -8.52 15.53 13.16
C LYS A 67 -7.34 14.62 12.89
N LEU A 68 -7.25 14.07 11.68
CA LEU A 68 -6.07 13.34 11.21
C LEU A 68 -5.23 14.26 10.32
N VAL A 69 -4.00 14.54 10.72
CA VAL A 69 -3.04 15.28 9.91
C VAL A 69 -2.02 14.28 9.35
N VAL A 70 -1.93 14.18 8.03
CA VAL A 70 -0.96 13.33 7.35
C VAL A 70 0.17 14.20 6.81
N LYS A 71 1.39 13.99 7.29
CA LYS A 71 2.60 14.66 6.83
C LYS A 71 3.34 13.75 5.85
N ASN A 72 3.33 14.10 4.58
CA ASN A 72 4.07 13.37 3.55
C ASN A 72 5.44 14.04 3.34
N THR A 73 6.50 13.29 3.58
CA THR A 73 7.90 13.73 3.42
C THR A 73 8.55 12.95 2.29
N ASP A 74 9.11 13.65 1.31
CA ASP A 74 9.97 13.04 0.29
C ASP A 74 11.41 12.99 0.80
N GLN A 75 12.00 11.79 0.86
CA GLN A 75 13.33 11.56 1.42
C GLN A 75 14.43 12.25 0.61
N VAL A 76 14.28 12.35 -0.71
CA VAL A 76 15.32 12.86 -1.63
C VAL A 76 15.24 14.38 -1.71
N SER A 77 14.06 14.91 -2.04
CA SER A 77 13.87 16.36 -2.19
C SER A 77 13.74 17.10 -0.86
N ARG A 78 13.58 16.37 0.26
CA ARG A 78 13.25 16.89 1.60
C ARG A 78 11.99 17.76 1.63
N ARG A 79 11.16 17.68 0.59
CA ARG A 79 9.90 18.42 0.52
C ARG A 79 8.88 17.78 1.45
N GLN A 80 8.17 18.62 2.19
CA GLN A 80 7.10 18.20 3.08
C GLN A 80 5.78 18.78 2.60
N THR A 81 4.73 17.97 2.73
CA THR A 81 3.34 18.39 2.47
C THR A 81 2.48 17.88 3.61
N GLU A 82 1.54 18.70 4.05
CA GLU A 82 0.61 18.35 5.12
C GLU A 82 -0.81 18.36 4.57
N GLU A 83 -1.56 17.30 4.88
CA GLU A 83 -2.95 17.15 4.45
C GLU A 83 -3.82 16.82 5.67
N ILE A 84 -4.88 17.58 5.87
CA ILE A 84 -5.84 17.36 6.96
C ILE A 84 -6.99 16.51 6.41
N LYS A 85 -7.23 15.36 7.04
CA LYS A 85 -8.29 14.40 6.69
C LYS A 85 -9.22 14.17 7.88
N SER A 86 -10.43 13.74 7.57
CA SER A 86 -11.33 13.16 8.56
C SER A 86 -10.75 11.86 9.12
N LEU A 87 -10.88 11.64 10.43
CA LEU A 87 -10.43 10.39 11.03
C LEU A 87 -11.22 9.19 10.45
N PRO A 88 -10.53 8.13 9.98
CA PRO A 88 -11.20 6.89 9.59
C PRO A 88 -12.04 6.33 10.73
N LEU A 89 -13.26 5.87 10.42
CA LEU A 89 -14.21 5.35 11.41
C LEU A 89 -13.63 4.22 12.27
N ARG A 90 -12.71 3.42 11.70
CA ARG A 90 -12.05 2.30 12.40
C ARG A 90 -11.12 2.74 13.53
N LEU A 91 -10.64 3.98 13.52
CA LEU A 91 -9.73 4.51 14.53
C LEU A 91 -10.48 5.20 15.68
N ILE A 92 -11.79 5.39 15.57
CA ILE A 92 -12.60 6.01 16.63
C ILE A 92 -12.60 5.08 17.85
N GLY A 93 -12.34 5.63 19.02
CA GLY A 93 -12.24 4.89 20.28
C GLY A 93 -10.87 4.25 20.51
N CYS A 94 -9.98 4.24 19.51
CA CYS A 94 -8.65 3.66 19.66
C CYS A 94 -7.78 4.50 20.60
N SER A 95 -6.97 3.80 21.38
CA SER A 95 -5.84 4.30 22.15
C SER A 95 -4.62 4.49 21.25
N ARG A 96 -3.61 5.19 21.76
CA ARG A 96 -2.34 5.39 21.06
C ARG A 96 -1.72 4.08 20.56
N LYS A 97 -1.70 3.05 21.41
CA LYS A 97 -1.10 1.75 21.09
C LYS A 97 -1.81 1.05 19.94
N GLU A 98 -3.15 1.06 19.97
CA GLU A 98 -3.96 0.46 18.88
C GLU A 98 -3.74 1.19 17.55
N VAL A 99 -3.58 2.52 17.58
CA VAL A 99 -3.23 3.30 16.37
C VAL A 99 -1.83 2.97 15.87
N GLU A 100 -0.84 2.86 16.76
CA GLU A 100 0.52 2.46 16.37
C GLU A 100 0.55 1.05 15.77
N ASP A 101 -0.24 0.13 16.29
CA ASP A 101 -0.34 -1.24 15.79
C ASP A 101 -1.05 -1.31 14.42
N GLU A 102 -2.10 -0.51 14.20
CA GLU A 102 -2.72 -0.34 12.87
C GLU A 102 -1.70 0.23 11.86
N ILE A 103 -0.88 1.20 12.28
CA ILE A 103 0.17 1.78 11.43
C ILE A 103 1.25 0.76 11.08
N ARG A 104 1.62 -0.13 12.02
CA ARG A 104 2.53 -1.25 11.72
C ARG A 104 1.92 -2.18 10.68
N HIS A 105 0.68 -2.61 10.89
CA HIS A 105 -0.02 -3.50 9.96
C HIS A 105 -0.11 -2.90 8.54
N TYR A 106 -0.42 -1.60 8.44
CA TYR A 106 -0.45 -0.89 7.17
C TYR A 106 0.91 -0.86 6.46
N GLN A 107 2.01 -0.78 7.20
CA GLN A 107 3.37 -0.81 6.62
C GLN A 107 3.82 -2.20 6.19
N ASP A 108 3.37 -3.25 6.88
CA ASP A 108 3.67 -4.64 6.51
C ASP A 108 2.95 -5.03 5.21
N ALA A 109 1.75 -4.48 5.00
CA ALA A 109 0.93 -4.73 3.80
C ALA A 109 0.38 -3.41 3.20
N PRO A 110 1.25 -2.56 2.61
CA PRO A 110 0.83 -1.28 2.08
C PRO A 110 -0.03 -1.46 0.81
N PRO A 111 -1.04 -0.59 0.59
CA PRO A 111 -1.85 -0.65 -0.62
C PRO A 111 -1.02 -0.27 -1.86
N LEU A 112 -1.46 -0.73 -3.04
CA LEU A 112 -0.77 -0.50 -4.31
C LEU A 112 -0.42 0.97 -4.57
N THR A 113 -1.32 1.90 -4.20
CA THR A 113 -1.09 3.34 -4.36
C THR A 113 0.13 3.84 -3.58
N GLU A 114 0.34 3.32 -2.37
CA GLU A 114 1.49 3.70 -1.53
C GLU A 114 2.78 3.03 -2.01
N LEU A 115 2.68 1.76 -2.47
CA LEU A 115 3.79 1.05 -3.09
C LEU A 115 4.29 1.78 -4.34
N GLN A 116 3.38 2.20 -5.22
CA GLN A 116 3.73 2.95 -6.44
C GLN A 116 4.36 4.32 -6.13
N GLN A 117 3.97 4.95 -5.02
CA GLN A 117 4.57 6.19 -4.55
C GLN A 117 5.91 5.99 -3.82
N GLY A 118 6.29 4.74 -3.53
CA GLY A 118 7.52 4.39 -2.84
C GLY A 118 7.48 4.69 -1.34
N LEU A 119 6.39 4.33 -0.66
CA LEU A 119 6.29 4.45 0.79
C LEU A 119 7.42 3.64 1.46
N LEU A 120 8.23 4.31 2.26
CA LEU A 120 9.32 3.69 3.01
C LEU A 120 8.98 3.46 4.47
N ARG A 121 8.29 4.42 5.08
CA ARG A 121 8.00 4.41 6.51
C ARG A 121 6.77 5.24 6.82
N MET A 122 5.99 4.80 7.79
CA MET A 122 4.84 5.51 8.34
C MET A 122 4.87 5.46 9.86
N GLU A 123 4.63 6.58 10.52
CA GLU A 123 4.77 6.69 11.98
C GLU A 123 3.73 7.62 12.60
N LEU A 124 3.32 7.30 13.82
CA LEU A 124 2.54 8.20 14.65
C LEU A 124 3.47 9.21 15.33
N VAL A 125 3.39 10.48 14.91
CA VAL A 125 4.21 11.56 15.44
C VAL A 125 3.60 12.14 16.71
N SER A 126 2.29 12.39 16.70
CA SER A 126 1.57 12.89 17.86
C SER A 126 0.20 12.26 17.98
N PHE A 127 -0.26 12.16 19.22
CA PHE A 127 -1.53 11.57 19.57
C PHE A 127 -2.22 12.42 20.63
N SER A 128 -3.45 12.83 20.34
CA SER A 128 -4.35 13.48 21.30
C SER A 128 -5.81 13.24 20.89
N PRO A 129 -6.78 13.40 21.80
CA PRO A 129 -8.20 13.26 21.47
C PRO A 129 -8.69 14.27 20.41
N GLN A 130 -8.01 15.40 20.25
CA GLN A 130 -8.39 16.46 19.31
C GLN A 130 -7.73 16.29 17.95
N GLN A 131 -6.49 15.78 17.92
CA GLN A 131 -5.70 15.64 16.72
C GLN A 131 -4.67 14.53 16.85
N ILE A 132 -4.55 13.73 15.79
CA ILE A 132 -3.41 12.85 15.57
C ILE A 132 -2.60 13.30 14.36
N VAL A 133 -1.28 13.10 14.43
CA VAL A 133 -0.37 13.42 13.34
C VAL A 133 0.35 12.14 12.95
N VAL A 134 0.23 11.78 11.68
CA VAL A 134 0.89 10.62 11.09
C VAL A 134 1.87 11.11 10.03
N SER A 135 3.13 10.72 10.14
CA SER A 135 4.14 11.00 9.12
C SER A 135 4.29 9.82 8.18
N LYS A 136 4.33 10.08 6.89
CA LYS A 136 4.66 9.12 5.83
C LYS A 136 5.90 9.62 5.12
N THR A 137 6.93 8.80 5.08
CA THR A 137 8.17 9.07 4.35
C THR A 137 8.18 8.26 3.08
N TYR A 138 8.32 8.94 1.96
CA TYR A 138 8.39 8.36 0.63
C TYR A 138 9.80 8.51 0.09
N ARG A 139 10.24 7.51 -0.67
CA ARG A 139 11.31 7.69 -1.64
C ARG A 139 10.69 7.36 -2.97
N LYS A 140 10.37 8.41 -3.72
CA LYS A 140 10.08 8.22 -5.14
C LYS A 140 11.30 7.51 -5.72
N LEU A 141 11.08 6.34 -6.31
CA LEU A 141 12.01 5.80 -7.29
C LEU A 141 12.19 6.95 -8.29
N GLN A 142 13.38 7.53 -8.35
CA GLN A 142 13.68 8.54 -9.36
C GLN A 142 13.22 7.92 -10.69
N GLN A 143 12.16 8.47 -11.26
CA GLN A 143 11.86 8.14 -12.63
C GLN A 143 12.98 8.81 -13.39
N ALA A 144 13.86 8.02 -13.98
CA ALA A 144 14.89 8.52 -14.87
C ALA A 144 14.25 9.57 -15.79
N GLU A 145 14.65 10.83 -15.62
CA GLU A 145 14.09 11.93 -16.41
C GLU A 145 14.65 11.89 -17.82
N THR A 146 15.88 11.37 -17.94
CA THR A 146 16.64 11.20 -19.17
C THR A 146 17.22 9.80 -19.27
N PHE A 147 17.29 9.31 -20.50
CA PHE A 147 17.77 7.98 -20.85
C PHE A 147 18.92 8.04 -21.83
N PHE A 148 19.80 7.05 -21.69
CA PHE A 148 20.90 6.78 -22.60
C PHE A 148 20.62 5.48 -23.36
N LEU A 149 20.67 5.51 -24.69
CA LEU A 149 20.49 4.34 -25.53
C LEU A 149 21.82 3.93 -26.17
N GLN A 150 22.10 2.63 -26.11
CA GLN A 150 23.29 2.01 -26.71
C GLN A 150 22.91 0.72 -27.43
N ILE A 151 23.72 0.31 -28.41
CA ILE A 151 23.59 -1.01 -29.04
C ILE A 151 24.56 -1.98 -28.37
N GLU A 152 24.01 -3.08 -27.88
CA GLU A 152 24.76 -4.23 -27.36
C GLU A 152 24.19 -5.50 -27.97
N GLU A 153 25.05 -6.40 -28.45
CA GLU A 153 24.63 -7.65 -29.10
C GLU A 153 23.56 -7.44 -30.21
N ASN A 154 23.72 -6.38 -31.01
CA ASN A 154 22.76 -5.97 -32.04
C ASN A 154 21.35 -5.63 -31.52
N ARG A 155 21.18 -5.36 -30.22
CA ARG A 155 19.93 -4.90 -29.62
C ARG A 155 20.07 -3.52 -29.02
N VAL A 156 18.98 -2.76 -29.02
CA VAL A 156 18.94 -1.47 -28.33
C VAL A 156 18.74 -1.71 -26.83
N ILE A 157 19.67 -1.24 -26.01
CA ILE A 157 19.60 -1.26 -24.56
C ILE A 157 19.40 0.16 -24.06
N VAL A 158 18.50 0.34 -23.09
CA VAL A 158 18.18 1.63 -22.48
C VAL A 158 18.72 1.64 -21.06
N TYR A 159 19.50 2.66 -20.76
CA TYR A 159 20.04 2.96 -19.45
C TYR A 159 19.44 4.26 -18.90
N GLU A 160 19.41 4.39 -17.58
CA GLU A 160 19.23 5.71 -16.95
C GLU A 160 20.47 6.57 -17.21
N GLU A 161 20.29 7.83 -17.61
CA GLU A 161 21.41 8.71 -18.00
C GLU A 161 22.36 8.98 -16.82
N ASP A 162 21.81 9.33 -15.65
CA ASP A 162 22.59 9.76 -14.49
C ASP A 162 23.34 8.61 -13.82
N SER A 163 22.65 7.49 -13.58
CA SER A 163 23.17 6.36 -12.82
C SER A 163 23.86 5.31 -13.71
N ARG A 164 23.59 5.35 -15.02
CA ARG A 164 23.95 4.31 -16.00
C ARG A 164 23.45 2.91 -15.64
N VAL A 165 22.45 2.81 -14.78
CA VAL A 165 21.80 1.54 -14.44
C VAL A 165 20.92 1.11 -15.61
N LEU A 166 20.91 -0.20 -15.90
CA LEU A 166 20.05 -0.79 -16.91
C LEU A 166 18.59 -0.46 -16.59
N TYR A 167 17.93 0.25 -17.50
CA TYR A 167 16.51 0.59 -17.37
C TYR A 167 15.64 -0.44 -18.10
N LEU A 168 15.97 -0.73 -19.36
CA LEU A 168 15.19 -1.64 -20.20
C LEU A 168 16.08 -2.30 -21.25
N GLN A 169 16.04 -3.63 -21.31
CA GLN A 169 16.57 -4.39 -22.43
C GLN A 169 15.46 -4.59 -23.47
N THR A 170 15.61 -4.01 -24.66
CA THR A 170 14.60 -4.11 -25.71
C THR A 170 14.84 -5.32 -26.63
N ALA A 171 13.79 -5.77 -27.30
CA ALA A 171 13.88 -6.78 -28.36
C ALA A 171 14.24 -6.18 -29.74
N ILE A 172 14.41 -4.86 -29.84
CA ILE A 172 14.60 -4.15 -31.11
C ILE A 172 15.97 -4.48 -31.68
N ASP A 173 15.99 -5.04 -32.89
CA ASP A 173 17.23 -5.35 -33.62
C ASP A 173 17.78 -4.08 -34.27
N ALA A 174 19.02 -3.73 -33.93
CA ALA A 174 19.70 -2.57 -34.48
C ALA A 174 19.79 -2.58 -36.02
N ARG A 175 19.69 -3.74 -36.65
CA ARG A 175 19.78 -3.90 -38.11
C ARG A 175 18.51 -3.45 -38.83
N THR A 176 17.34 -3.53 -38.19
CA THR A 176 16.06 -3.12 -38.77
C THR A 176 15.84 -1.61 -38.66
N LEU A 177 16.62 -0.94 -37.81
CA LEU A 177 16.54 0.50 -37.62
C LEU A 177 16.96 1.28 -38.88
N PRO A 178 16.29 2.44 -39.14
CA PRO A 178 16.75 3.39 -40.13
C PRO A 178 18.21 3.80 -39.90
N SER A 179 18.97 3.94 -40.98
CA SER A 179 20.43 4.19 -40.93
C SER A 179 20.84 5.46 -40.18
N GLY A 180 19.97 6.48 -40.13
CA GLY A 180 20.15 7.69 -39.32
C GLY A 180 20.09 7.40 -37.82
N VAL A 181 19.00 6.77 -37.38
CA VAL A 181 18.75 6.42 -35.97
C VAL A 181 19.78 5.41 -35.47
N ARG A 182 20.10 4.40 -36.28
CA ARG A 182 21.13 3.41 -35.94
C ARG A 182 22.48 4.05 -35.66
N ARG A 183 22.91 4.99 -36.51
CA ARG A 183 24.18 5.74 -36.30
C ARG A 183 24.13 6.60 -35.05
N GLN A 184 22.98 7.21 -34.76
CA GLN A 184 22.79 8.02 -33.56
C GLN A 184 22.96 7.19 -32.28
N ILE A 185 22.36 5.99 -32.22
CA ILE A 185 22.50 5.09 -31.06
C ILE A 185 23.92 4.51 -30.98
N LEU A 186 24.55 4.18 -32.11
CA LEU A 186 25.95 3.72 -32.13
C LEU A 186 26.93 4.75 -31.56
N ASN A 187 26.66 6.03 -31.77
CA ASN A 187 27.48 7.12 -31.24
C ASN A 187 27.15 7.45 -29.78
N GLY A 188 26.18 6.75 -29.17
CA GLY A 188 25.63 7.04 -27.86
C GLY A 188 24.54 8.09 -27.93
N TRP A 189 23.27 7.67 -27.85
CA TRP A 189 22.16 8.60 -27.85
C TRP A 189 21.78 8.95 -26.40
N HIS A 190 22.19 10.15 -25.99
CA HIS A 190 22.03 10.67 -24.62
C HIS A 190 20.85 11.63 -24.49
N GLY A 191 20.40 11.83 -23.24
CA GLY A 191 19.46 12.88 -22.87
C GLY A 191 18.05 12.66 -23.42
N VAL A 192 17.68 11.43 -23.76
CA VAL A 192 16.36 11.10 -24.30
C VAL A 192 15.33 11.22 -23.21
N SER A 193 14.30 12.05 -23.39
CA SER A 193 13.21 12.15 -22.41
C SER A 193 12.33 10.90 -22.41
N LYS A 194 11.60 10.65 -21.32
CA LYS A 194 10.67 9.50 -21.24
C LYS A 194 9.67 9.46 -22.41
N ALA A 195 9.09 10.60 -22.78
CA ALA A 195 8.13 10.68 -23.88
C ALA A 195 8.76 10.37 -25.24
N GLU A 196 10.01 10.81 -25.47
CA GLU A 196 10.74 10.49 -26.70
C GLU A 196 11.13 9.01 -26.77
N LEU A 197 11.54 8.43 -25.64
CA LEU A 197 11.81 7.00 -25.53
C LEU A 197 10.55 6.18 -25.84
N GLU A 198 9.42 6.50 -25.22
CA GLU A 198 8.15 5.82 -25.46
C GLU A 198 7.74 5.92 -26.93
N LYS A 199 7.81 7.12 -27.52
CA LYS A 199 7.52 7.34 -28.94
C LYS A 199 8.44 6.51 -29.85
N PHE A 200 9.73 6.44 -29.53
CA PHE A 200 10.68 5.61 -30.24
C PHE A 200 10.29 4.13 -30.17
N LEU A 201 10.04 3.59 -28.97
CA LEU A 201 9.68 2.19 -28.78
C LEU A 201 8.42 1.81 -29.56
N VAL A 202 7.37 2.63 -29.48
CA VAL A 202 6.10 2.41 -30.21
C VAL A 202 6.35 2.39 -31.72
N SER A 203 7.14 3.34 -32.24
CA SER A 203 7.44 3.40 -33.67
C SER A 203 8.13 2.14 -34.23
N GLN A 204 8.81 1.37 -33.38
CA GLN A 204 9.49 0.12 -33.78
C GLN A 204 8.64 -1.13 -33.55
N THR A 205 7.49 -1.01 -32.88
CA THR A 205 6.51 -2.12 -32.71
C THR A 205 5.42 -2.14 -33.78
N GLU A 206 5.21 -1.04 -34.50
CA GLU A 206 4.19 -0.92 -35.56
C GLU A 206 4.69 -1.32 -36.96
N THR A 207 5.94 -1.76 -37.08
CA THR A 207 6.57 -2.27 -38.32
C THR A 207 6.78 -3.77 -38.29
#